data_AF-A0A7C5Q4F7-F1
#
_entry.id   AF-A0A7C5Q4F7-F1
#
_cell.length_a   1.000
_cell.length_b   1.000
_cell.length_c   1.000
_cell.angle_alpha   90.00
_cell.angle_beta   90.00
_cell.angle_gamma   90.00
#
_symmetry.space_group_name_H-M   'P 1'
#
loop_
_entity.id
_entity.type
_entity.pdbx_description
1 polymer ?
#
loop_
_entity_poly.entity_id
_entity_poly.type
_entity_poly.pdbx_seq_one_letter_code
_entity_poly.pdbx_strand_id
1 'polypeptide(L)'
;MHPAFSVIFLTTLIGVGQGLFLALYTGQLYSVIKVLPAQDSSSFYGYGSLLALVFLAAGLVASFFHLGHPERAWRSAARWKTSWLSREVIVLPAFMGTTFIYAMIHISGWNPVLFSLSEDFIVDLSLLVGALNTALAFTLFICTAMIYACIKFLQEWATPLTVVNYTLLGMASGFALSTAFAAYVESDIIHFYGGWAIALTAFAFITRSASLIRNTKIKYKSNLSSAIGIRHTKITQKAQGSMGGSFNTREYFHGA
;
A
#
# COMPACT_ATOMS: atom_id res chain seq x y z
N MET A 1 14.56 -2.73 16.28
CA MET A 1 13.12 -2.44 16.17
C MET A 1 12.36 -3.74 16.07
N HIS A 2 11.49 -4.02 17.05
CA HIS A 2 10.47 -5.05 16.91
C HIS A 2 9.22 -4.41 16.29
N PRO A 3 8.92 -4.67 15.01
CA PRO A 3 7.71 -4.11 14.41
C PRO A 3 6.47 -4.72 15.08
N ALA A 4 5.50 -3.88 15.42
CA ALA A 4 4.21 -4.35 15.88
C ALA A 4 3.53 -5.18 14.77
N PHE A 5 3.14 -6.42 15.08
CA PHE A 5 2.50 -7.31 14.12
C PHE A 5 1.26 -6.68 13.47
N SER A 6 0.48 -5.93 14.23
CA SER A 6 -0.70 -5.19 13.73
C SER A 6 -0.36 -4.22 12.59
N VAL A 7 0.82 -3.56 12.64
CA VAL A 7 1.27 -2.65 11.57
C VAL A 7 1.74 -3.43 10.33
N ILE A 8 2.35 -4.61 10.54
CA ILE A 8 2.68 -5.51 9.43
C ILE A 8 1.40 -5.94 8.73
N PHE A 9 0.44 -6.52 9.46
CA PHE A 9 -0.84 -6.96 8.89
C PHE A 9 -1.60 -5.82 8.23
N LEU A 10 -1.65 -4.63 8.85
CA LEU A 10 -2.23 -3.43 8.26
C LEU A 10 -1.67 -3.17 6.86
N THR A 11 -0.35 -2.99 6.77
CA THR A 11 0.29 -2.58 5.51
C THR A 11 0.23 -3.68 4.45
N THR A 12 0.33 -4.95 4.84
CA THR A 12 0.24 -6.07 3.88
C THR A 12 -1.18 -6.27 3.36
N LEU A 13 -2.19 -6.27 4.24
CA LEU A 13 -3.59 -6.52 3.85
C LEU A 13 -4.15 -5.36 3.01
N ILE A 14 -3.87 -4.11 3.41
CA ILE A 14 -4.26 -2.95 2.61
C ILE A 14 -3.56 -2.98 1.24
N GLY A 15 -2.26 -3.30 1.20
CA GLY A 15 -1.50 -3.42 -0.05
C GLY A 15 -2.07 -4.47 -1.00
N VAL A 16 -2.47 -5.65 -0.48
CA VAL A 16 -3.16 -6.70 -1.26
C VAL A 16 -4.48 -6.18 -1.82
N GLY A 17 -5.30 -5.52 -0.99
CA GLY A 17 -6.60 -4.97 -1.42
C GLY A 17 -6.45 -3.89 -2.50
N GLN A 18 -5.49 -2.96 -2.35
CA GLN A 18 -5.16 -1.95 -3.36
C GLN A 18 -4.69 -2.60 -4.67
N GLY A 19 -3.76 -3.56 -4.58
CA GLY A 19 -3.23 -4.25 -5.76
C GLY A 19 -4.28 -5.08 -6.49
N LEU A 20 -5.17 -5.76 -5.75
CA LEU A 20 -6.27 -6.54 -6.33
C LEU A 20 -7.23 -5.64 -7.10
N PHE A 21 -7.65 -4.52 -6.51
CA PHE A 21 -8.50 -3.55 -7.22
C PHE A 21 -7.82 -3.02 -8.50
N LEU A 22 -6.54 -2.65 -8.42
CA LEU A 22 -5.78 -2.21 -9.59
C LEU A 22 -5.73 -3.29 -10.69
N ALA A 23 -5.60 -4.56 -10.32
CA ALA A 23 -5.62 -5.68 -11.25
C ALA A 23 -6.99 -5.81 -11.93
N LEU A 24 -8.09 -5.75 -11.17
CA LEU A 24 -9.46 -5.81 -11.71
C LEU A 24 -9.72 -4.67 -12.70
N TYR A 25 -9.41 -3.44 -12.30
CA TYR A 25 -9.61 -2.28 -13.18
C TYR A 25 -8.71 -2.35 -14.43
N THR A 26 -7.48 -2.84 -14.31
CA THR A 26 -6.61 -3.07 -15.48
C THR A 26 -7.22 -4.10 -16.43
N GLY A 27 -7.78 -5.19 -15.90
CA GLY A 27 -8.50 -6.19 -16.70
C GLY A 27 -9.70 -5.59 -17.44
N GLN A 28 -10.50 -4.76 -16.76
CA GLN A 28 -11.62 -4.06 -17.39
C GLN A 28 -11.13 -3.13 -18.50
N LEU A 29 -10.13 -2.30 -18.24
CA LEU A 29 -9.60 -1.35 -19.21
C LEU A 29 -9.09 -2.06 -20.47
N TYR A 30 -8.35 -3.16 -20.30
CA TYR A 30 -7.83 -3.96 -21.41
C TYR A 30 -8.93 -4.71 -22.17
N SER A 31 -10.03 -5.06 -21.50
CA SER A 31 -11.22 -5.63 -22.15
C SER A 31 -11.94 -4.60 -23.03
N VAL A 32 -12.05 -3.35 -22.55
CA VAL A 32 -12.70 -2.25 -23.29
C VAL A 32 -11.95 -1.93 -24.59
N ILE A 33 -10.61 -1.95 -24.56
CA ILE A 33 -9.79 -1.78 -25.77
C ILE A 33 -9.58 -3.06 -26.59
N LYS A 34 -10.37 -4.12 -26.31
CA LYS A 34 -10.38 -5.41 -27.03
C LYS A 34 -9.04 -6.16 -27.05
N VAL A 35 -8.16 -5.90 -26.07
CA VAL A 35 -6.89 -6.62 -25.88
C VAL A 35 -7.11 -7.92 -25.08
N LEU A 36 -8.08 -7.91 -24.16
CA LEU A 36 -8.48 -9.08 -23.36
C LEU A 36 -9.95 -9.43 -23.60
N PRO A 37 -10.35 -10.71 -23.42
CA PRO A 37 -11.76 -11.08 -23.48
C PRO A 37 -12.53 -10.42 -22.33
N ALA A 38 -13.76 -9.96 -22.64
CA ALA A 38 -14.66 -9.42 -21.63
C ALA A 38 -14.96 -10.48 -20.56
N GLN A 39 -14.88 -10.09 -19.30
CA GLN A 39 -15.20 -10.93 -18.16
C GLN A 39 -16.62 -10.65 -17.68
N ASP A 40 -17.22 -11.62 -16.98
CA ASP A 40 -18.54 -11.40 -16.38
C ASP A 40 -18.51 -10.22 -15.40
N SER A 41 -19.44 -9.28 -15.60
CA SER A 41 -19.49 -8.03 -14.86
C SER A 41 -19.61 -8.28 -13.35
N SER A 42 -20.59 -9.09 -12.95
CA SER A 42 -20.91 -9.33 -11.54
C SER A 42 -19.93 -10.30 -10.89
N SER A 43 -19.74 -11.48 -11.48
CA SER A 43 -18.90 -12.55 -10.92
C SER A 43 -17.45 -12.12 -10.76
N PHE A 44 -16.90 -11.43 -11.76
CA PHE A 44 -15.49 -11.08 -11.79
C PHE A 44 -15.21 -9.72 -11.13
N TYR A 45 -15.72 -8.63 -11.71
CA TYR A 45 -15.40 -7.27 -11.24
C TYR A 45 -16.15 -6.91 -9.94
N GLY A 46 -17.41 -7.33 -9.83
CA GLY A 46 -18.23 -7.13 -8.63
C GLY A 46 -17.66 -7.84 -7.40
N TYR A 47 -17.69 -9.18 -7.40
CA TYR A 47 -17.20 -9.95 -6.25
C TYR A 47 -15.69 -9.86 -6.05
N GLY A 48 -14.89 -9.69 -7.10
CA GLY A 48 -13.46 -9.38 -6.96
C GLY A 48 -13.22 -8.09 -6.18
N SER A 49 -14.04 -7.06 -6.40
CA SER A 49 -13.95 -5.80 -5.66
C SER A 49 -14.44 -5.93 -4.22
N LEU A 50 -15.44 -6.77 -3.97
CA LEU A 50 -15.83 -7.13 -2.59
C LEU A 50 -14.71 -7.89 -1.87
N LEU A 51 -13.99 -8.78 -2.55
CA LEU A 51 -12.82 -9.44 -2.00
C LEU A 51 -11.71 -8.43 -1.65
N ALA A 52 -11.45 -7.45 -2.51
CA ALA A 52 -10.53 -6.35 -2.20
C ALA A 52 -10.96 -5.58 -0.93
N LEU A 53 -12.26 -5.32 -0.77
CA LEU A 53 -12.80 -4.68 0.42
C LEU A 53 -12.61 -5.51 1.69
N VAL A 54 -12.70 -6.83 1.63
CA VAL A 54 -12.42 -7.71 2.78
C VAL A 54 -10.98 -7.51 3.25
N PHE A 55 -10.02 -7.48 2.34
CA PHE A 55 -8.61 -7.22 2.68
C PHE A 55 -8.39 -5.80 3.23
N LEU A 56 -9.01 -4.78 2.62
CA LEU A 56 -8.93 -3.40 3.11
C LEU A 56 -9.53 -3.24 4.50
N ALA A 57 -10.70 -3.85 4.75
CA ALA A 57 -11.36 -3.84 6.04
C ALA A 57 -10.56 -4.59 7.10
N ALA A 58 -10.01 -5.77 6.78
CA ALA A 58 -9.15 -6.53 7.67
C ALA A 58 -7.88 -5.75 8.04
N GLY A 59 -7.27 -5.06 7.06
CA GLY A 59 -6.16 -4.14 7.31
C GLY A 59 -6.56 -2.97 8.20
N LEU A 60 -7.69 -2.30 7.91
CA LEU A 60 -8.21 -1.21 8.74
C LEU A 60 -8.47 -1.67 10.18
N VAL A 61 -9.08 -2.84 10.38
CA VAL A 61 -9.28 -3.43 11.71
C VAL A 61 -7.94 -3.71 12.40
N ALA A 62 -6.94 -4.22 11.66
CA ALA A 62 -5.59 -4.43 12.18
C ALA A 62 -4.97 -3.12 12.71
N SER A 63 -5.30 -1.96 12.12
CA SER A 63 -4.80 -0.66 12.59
C SER A 63 -5.21 -0.33 14.03
N PHE A 64 -6.36 -0.80 14.52
CA PHE A 64 -6.82 -0.43 15.85
C PHE A 64 -6.00 -1.09 16.96
N PHE A 65 -5.40 -2.25 16.70
CA PHE A 65 -4.68 -3.00 17.73
C PHE A 65 -3.32 -2.41 18.14
N HIS A 66 -2.84 -1.36 17.45
CA HIS A 66 -1.66 -0.60 17.91
C HIS A 66 -1.99 0.78 18.48
N LEU A 67 -3.28 1.17 18.52
CA LEU A 67 -3.68 2.45 19.07
C LEU A 67 -3.75 2.37 20.59
N GLY A 68 -3.12 3.34 21.28
CA GLY A 68 -3.25 3.46 22.73
C GLY A 68 -4.64 3.95 23.18
N HIS A 69 -5.32 4.74 22.35
CA HIS A 69 -6.64 5.34 22.63
C HIS A 69 -7.54 5.25 21.38
N PRO A 70 -8.08 4.07 21.06
CA PRO A 70 -8.85 3.82 19.83
C PRO A 70 -10.11 4.70 19.73
N GLU A 71 -10.70 5.11 20.85
CA GLU A 71 -11.88 5.98 20.90
C GLU A 71 -11.63 7.40 20.33
N ARG A 72 -10.35 7.78 20.24
CA ARG A 72 -9.91 9.09 19.69
C ARG A 72 -9.38 8.98 18.27
N ALA A 73 -9.45 7.80 17.63
CA ALA A 73 -8.90 7.56 16.30
C ALA A 73 -9.42 8.56 15.26
N TRP A 74 -10.68 8.99 15.35
CA TRP A 74 -11.28 9.98 14.44
C TRP A 74 -10.52 11.32 14.39
N ARG A 75 -9.84 11.70 15.49
CA ARG A 75 -9.05 12.95 15.55
C ARG A 75 -7.82 12.90 14.66
N SER A 76 -7.36 11.71 14.28
CA SER A 76 -6.17 11.54 13.44
C SER A 76 -6.33 12.13 12.03
N ALA A 77 -7.58 12.33 11.56
CA ALA A 77 -7.88 12.98 10.28
C ALA A 77 -7.67 14.51 10.27
N ALA A 78 -7.51 15.16 11.44
CA ALA A 78 -7.55 16.62 11.54
C ALA A 78 -6.32 17.35 10.94
N ARG A 79 -5.17 16.67 10.78
CA ARG A 79 -3.89 17.32 10.42
C ARG A 79 -3.43 17.01 8.99
N TRP A 80 -4.36 16.83 8.06
CA TRP A 80 -4.11 16.34 6.70
C TRP A 80 -3.15 17.23 5.87
N LYS A 81 -3.07 18.53 6.16
CA LYS A 81 -2.12 19.43 5.48
C LYS A 81 -0.66 19.14 5.83
N THR A 82 -0.37 18.56 6.99
CA THR A 82 1.00 18.42 7.52
C THR A 82 1.40 16.98 7.87
N SER A 83 0.43 16.07 8.04
CA SER A 83 0.68 14.68 8.43
C SER A 83 0.31 13.71 7.32
N TRP A 84 1.26 12.86 6.91
CA TRP A 84 1.02 11.76 5.96
C TRP A 84 0.08 10.69 6.53
N LEU A 85 0.18 10.40 7.83
CA LEU A 85 -0.74 9.50 8.53
C LEU A 85 -2.19 10.04 8.46
N SER A 86 -2.36 11.35 8.65
CA SER A 86 -3.69 11.97 8.53
C SER A 86 -4.24 11.90 7.10
N ARG A 87 -3.39 11.91 6.07
CA ARG A 87 -3.82 11.74 4.67
C ARG A 87 -4.22 10.29 4.40
N GLU A 88 -3.48 9.31 4.90
CA GLU A 88 -3.84 7.89 4.82
C GLU A 88 -5.22 7.63 5.44
N VAL A 89 -5.49 8.16 6.63
CA VAL A 89 -6.77 8.02 7.34
C VAL A 89 -7.97 8.60 6.55
N ILE A 90 -7.74 9.56 5.65
CA ILE A 90 -8.78 10.12 4.78
C ILE A 90 -8.89 9.34 3.47
N VAL A 91 -7.75 9.05 2.84
CA VAL A 91 -7.70 8.43 1.52
C VAL A 91 -8.12 6.96 1.58
N LEU A 92 -7.82 6.24 2.68
CA LEU A 92 -8.22 4.83 2.84
C LEU A 92 -9.75 4.66 2.84
N PRO A 93 -10.54 5.35 3.68
CA PRO A 93 -12.01 5.29 3.60
C PRO A 93 -12.56 5.76 2.26
N ALA A 94 -11.96 6.78 1.63
CA ALA A 94 -12.38 7.21 0.29
C ALA A 94 -12.17 6.10 -0.75
N PHE A 95 -10.99 5.47 -0.75
CA PHE A 95 -10.67 4.33 -1.60
C PHE A 95 -11.62 3.15 -1.34
N MET A 96 -11.89 2.81 -0.07
CA MET A 96 -12.86 1.76 0.28
C MET A 96 -14.27 2.11 -0.22
N GLY A 97 -14.75 3.33 0.01
CA GLY A 97 -16.06 3.79 -0.45
C GLY A 97 -16.20 3.73 -1.97
N THR A 98 -15.20 4.21 -2.71
CA THR A 98 -15.21 4.16 -4.17
C THR A 98 -15.05 2.73 -4.70
N THR A 99 -14.27 1.87 -4.04
CA THR A 99 -14.21 0.42 -4.36
C THR A 99 -15.57 -0.26 -4.17
N PHE A 100 -16.31 0.09 -3.12
CA PHE A 100 -17.65 -0.41 -2.88
C PHE A 100 -18.64 0.06 -3.95
N ILE A 101 -18.60 1.34 -4.32
CA ILE A 101 -19.42 1.88 -5.41
C ILE A 101 -19.13 1.15 -6.72
N TYR A 102 -17.85 0.94 -7.05
CA TYR A 102 -17.44 0.16 -8.22
C TYR A 102 -18.01 -1.26 -8.18
N ALA A 103 -17.89 -1.95 -7.05
CA ALA A 103 -18.47 -3.29 -6.87
C ALA A 103 -19.99 -3.31 -7.12
N MET A 104 -20.71 -2.33 -6.57
CA MET A 104 -22.18 -2.24 -6.70
C MET A 104 -22.64 -1.91 -8.11
N ILE A 105 -21.90 -1.09 -8.86
CA ILE A 105 -22.19 -0.83 -10.28
C ILE A 105 -22.17 -2.14 -11.07
N HIS A 106 -21.14 -2.97 -10.84
CA HIS A 106 -20.99 -4.25 -11.52
C HIS A 106 -22.03 -5.30 -11.10
N ILE A 107 -22.35 -5.39 -9.80
CA ILE A 107 -23.32 -6.37 -9.26
C ILE A 107 -24.76 -6.01 -9.64
N SER A 108 -25.13 -4.73 -9.57
CA SER A 108 -26.48 -4.28 -9.92
C SER A 108 -26.74 -4.25 -11.43
N GLY A 109 -25.68 -4.27 -12.24
CA GLY A 109 -25.75 -4.05 -13.68
C GLY A 109 -26.10 -2.61 -14.08
N TRP A 110 -26.26 -1.70 -13.12
CA TRP A 110 -26.55 -0.29 -13.40
C TRP A 110 -25.26 0.46 -13.79
N ASN A 111 -24.87 0.31 -15.06
CA ASN A 111 -23.66 0.90 -15.62
C ASN A 111 -24.02 1.76 -16.85
N PRO A 112 -24.57 2.98 -16.67
CA PRO A 112 -24.93 3.84 -17.78
C PRO A 112 -23.69 4.33 -18.54
N VAL A 113 -23.84 4.46 -19.86
CA VAL A 113 -22.88 5.14 -20.73
C VAL A 113 -22.90 6.63 -20.40
N LEU A 114 -21.74 7.21 -20.10
CA LEU A 114 -21.61 8.64 -19.81
C LEU A 114 -21.29 9.44 -21.07
N PHE A 115 -20.29 9.00 -21.83
CA PHE A 115 -19.87 9.62 -23.09
C PHE A 115 -19.04 8.63 -23.91
N SER A 116 -18.93 8.88 -25.22
CA SER A 116 -18.10 8.11 -26.15
C SER A 116 -16.96 9.00 -26.64
N LEU A 117 -15.71 8.50 -26.58
CA LEU A 117 -14.53 9.20 -27.12
C LEU A 117 -14.29 8.83 -28.58
N SER A 118 -14.69 7.63 -28.98
CA SER A 118 -14.62 7.10 -30.34
C SER A 118 -15.68 6.01 -30.50
N GLU A 119 -15.91 5.57 -31.75
CA GLU A 119 -16.85 4.47 -32.04
C GLU A 119 -16.54 3.19 -31.24
N ASP A 120 -15.25 2.98 -30.91
CA ASP A 120 -14.77 1.81 -30.17
C ASP A 120 -14.54 2.04 -28.68
N PHE A 121 -14.50 3.30 -28.20
CA PHE A 121 -14.19 3.61 -26.81
C PHE A 121 -15.35 4.36 -26.13
N ILE A 122 -16.18 3.57 -25.45
CA ILE A 122 -17.32 4.05 -24.68
C ILE A 122 -16.91 4.15 -23.21
N VAL A 123 -17.18 5.30 -22.59
CA VAL A 123 -16.92 5.54 -21.18
C VAL A 123 -18.20 5.38 -20.39
N ASP A 124 -18.31 4.24 -19.71
CA ASP A 124 -19.38 3.97 -18.76
C ASP A 124 -19.03 4.46 -17.34
N LEU A 125 -20.03 4.46 -16.48
CA LEU A 125 -19.88 4.84 -15.07
C LEU A 125 -18.79 4.02 -14.35
N SER A 126 -18.72 2.70 -14.58
CA SER A 126 -17.71 1.82 -13.97
C SER A 126 -16.28 2.21 -14.36
N LEU A 127 -16.04 2.60 -15.62
CA LEU A 127 -14.73 3.08 -16.08
C LEU A 127 -14.33 4.37 -15.37
N LEU A 128 -15.23 5.34 -15.27
CA LEU A 128 -14.95 6.60 -14.58
C LEU A 128 -14.68 6.39 -13.09
N VAL A 129 -15.54 5.63 -12.41
CA VAL A 129 -15.38 5.31 -10.98
C VAL A 129 -14.08 4.53 -10.77
N GLY A 130 -13.76 3.57 -11.64
CA GLY A 130 -12.54 2.79 -11.56
C GLY A 130 -11.26 3.62 -11.80
N ALA A 131 -11.31 4.61 -12.69
CA ALA A 131 -10.22 5.56 -12.90
C ALA A 131 -9.98 6.44 -11.66
N LEU A 132 -11.05 6.98 -11.07
CA LEU A 132 -10.98 7.74 -9.83
C LEU A 132 -10.44 6.89 -8.68
N ASN A 133 -10.91 5.64 -8.57
CA ASN A 133 -10.46 4.72 -7.54
C ASN A 133 -8.99 4.31 -7.73
N THR A 134 -8.52 4.20 -8.97
CA THR A 134 -7.11 3.98 -9.31
C THR A 134 -6.23 5.14 -8.83
N ALA A 135 -6.67 6.38 -9.04
CA ALA A 135 -5.97 7.56 -8.51
C ALA A 135 -5.93 7.55 -6.97
N LEU A 136 -7.03 7.17 -6.32
CA LEU A 136 -7.08 6.98 -4.87
C LEU A 136 -6.14 5.86 -4.40
N ALA A 137 -6.06 4.73 -5.11
CA ALA A 137 -5.17 3.63 -4.80
C ALA A 137 -3.69 4.06 -4.81
N PHE A 138 -3.25 4.77 -5.85
CA PHE A 138 -1.87 5.28 -5.89
C PHE A 138 -1.62 6.37 -4.85
N THR A 139 -2.61 7.24 -4.61
CA THR A 139 -2.52 8.23 -3.53
C THR A 139 -2.36 7.57 -2.17
N LEU A 140 -3.07 6.46 -1.93
CA LEU A 140 -2.99 5.68 -0.70
C LEU A 140 -1.62 5.02 -0.55
N PHE A 141 -1.07 4.39 -1.60
CA PHE A 141 0.30 3.86 -1.57
C PHE A 141 1.33 4.94 -1.21
N ILE A 142 1.19 6.13 -1.79
CA ILE A 142 2.06 7.27 -1.48
C ILE A 142 1.88 7.68 -0.02
N CYS A 143 0.64 7.79 0.48
CA CYS A 143 0.39 8.16 1.86
C CYS A 143 1.04 7.19 2.85
N THR A 144 0.79 5.89 2.69
CA THR A 144 1.33 4.83 3.56
C THR A 144 2.85 4.83 3.52
N ALA A 145 3.47 4.88 2.34
CA ALA A 145 4.92 4.86 2.24
C ALA A 145 5.59 6.13 2.79
N MET A 146 4.94 7.28 2.61
CA MET A 146 5.48 8.56 3.07
C MET A 146 5.46 8.71 4.59
N ILE A 147 4.66 7.92 5.33
CA ILE A 147 4.77 7.82 6.80
C ILE A 147 6.19 7.44 7.19
N TYR A 148 6.85 6.56 6.42
CA TYR A 148 8.22 6.13 6.64
C TYR A 148 9.23 7.05 5.94
N ALA A 149 9.02 7.33 4.65
CA ALA A 149 9.99 8.06 3.85
C ALA A 149 10.20 9.53 4.29
N CYS A 150 9.23 10.14 4.97
CA CYS A 150 9.39 11.52 5.46
C CYS A 150 10.26 11.64 6.72
N ILE A 151 10.58 10.54 7.41
CA ILE A 151 11.38 10.53 8.64
C ILE A 151 12.87 10.62 8.28
N LYS A 152 13.35 11.84 8.03
CA LYS A 152 14.75 12.12 7.61
C LYS A 152 15.82 11.60 8.58
N PHE A 153 15.47 11.39 9.85
CA PHE A 153 16.38 10.83 10.84
C PHE A 153 16.73 9.36 10.55
N LEU A 154 15.76 8.56 10.12
CA LEU A 154 15.96 7.16 9.75
C LEU A 154 16.35 7.09 8.26
N GLN A 155 17.64 7.22 8.00
CA GLN A 155 18.20 7.35 6.65
C GLN A 155 17.97 6.10 5.78
N GLU A 156 17.78 4.94 6.40
CA GLU A 156 17.42 3.67 5.78
C GLU A 156 16.03 3.73 5.12
N TRP A 157 15.12 4.52 5.67
CA TRP A 157 13.74 4.67 5.21
C TRP A 157 13.54 5.94 4.38
N ALA A 158 14.32 7.00 4.66
CA ALA A 158 14.24 8.29 3.99
C ALA A 158 14.85 8.25 2.56
N THR A 159 14.17 7.54 1.66
CA THR A 159 14.56 7.38 0.25
C THR A 159 13.31 7.18 -0.62
N PRO A 160 13.31 7.65 -1.89
CA PRO A 160 12.23 7.36 -2.84
C PRO A 160 11.99 5.86 -3.05
N LEU A 161 13.02 5.03 -2.86
CA LEU A 161 12.88 3.57 -2.94
C LEU A 161 11.87 3.00 -1.95
N THR A 162 11.60 3.69 -0.84
CA THR A 162 10.54 3.29 0.10
C THR A 162 9.17 3.36 -0.57
N VAL A 163 8.85 4.47 -1.22
CA VAL A 163 7.58 4.63 -1.95
C VAL A 163 7.46 3.61 -3.07
N VAL A 164 8.52 3.43 -3.87
CA VAL A 164 8.54 2.44 -4.95
C VAL A 164 8.32 1.02 -4.43
N ASN A 165 8.99 0.63 -3.35
CA ASN A 165 8.85 -0.72 -2.79
C ASN A 165 7.45 -0.98 -2.22
N TYR A 166 6.83 -0.02 -1.52
CA TYR A 166 5.46 -0.16 -1.02
C TYR A 166 4.46 -0.37 -2.16
N THR A 167 4.55 0.44 -3.22
CA THR A 167 3.68 0.32 -4.39
C THR A 167 3.88 -1.01 -5.10
N LEU A 168 5.13 -1.38 -5.42
CA LEU A 168 5.41 -2.61 -6.17
C LEU A 168 5.06 -3.88 -5.38
N LEU A 169 5.35 -3.94 -4.09
CA LEU A 169 5.01 -5.10 -3.25
C LEU A 169 3.50 -5.24 -3.06
N GLY A 170 2.79 -4.12 -2.84
CA GLY A 170 1.33 -4.12 -2.78
C GLY A 170 0.71 -4.61 -4.09
N MET A 171 1.12 -4.03 -5.22
CA MET A 171 0.67 -4.46 -6.54
C MET A 171 1.02 -5.93 -6.82
N ALA A 172 2.25 -6.38 -6.55
CA ALA A 172 2.65 -7.78 -6.76
C ALA A 172 1.77 -8.75 -5.97
N SER A 173 1.50 -8.45 -4.70
CA SER A 173 0.63 -9.27 -3.85
C SER A 173 -0.83 -9.28 -4.31
N GLY A 174 -1.35 -8.14 -4.77
CA GLY A 174 -2.70 -8.03 -5.30
C GLY A 174 -2.89 -8.71 -6.66
N PHE A 175 -1.90 -8.62 -7.56
CA PHE A 175 -1.91 -9.35 -8.84
C PHE A 175 -1.72 -10.86 -8.65
N ALA A 176 -0.95 -11.28 -7.64
CA ALA A 176 -0.87 -12.69 -7.25
C ALA A 176 -2.25 -13.19 -6.76
N LEU A 177 -2.93 -12.41 -5.92
CA LEU A 177 -4.29 -12.74 -5.49
C LEU A 177 -5.30 -12.72 -6.64
N SER A 178 -5.21 -11.77 -7.58
CA SER A 178 -6.09 -11.73 -8.75
C SER A 178 -5.88 -12.93 -9.66
N THR A 179 -4.65 -13.45 -9.75
CA THR A 179 -4.35 -14.71 -10.47
C THR A 179 -5.08 -15.89 -9.82
N ALA A 180 -5.01 -16.00 -8.48
CA ALA A 180 -5.71 -17.05 -7.74
C ALA A 180 -7.24 -16.92 -7.85
N PHE A 181 -7.76 -15.69 -7.77
CA PHE A 181 -9.17 -15.41 -7.93
C PHE A 181 -9.66 -15.72 -9.36
N ALA A 182 -8.91 -15.33 -10.38
CA ALA A 182 -9.21 -15.65 -11.78
C ALA A 182 -9.23 -17.17 -12.02
N ALA A 183 -8.32 -17.92 -11.38
CA ALA A 183 -8.33 -19.37 -11.45
C ALA A 183 -9.57 -19.98 -10.76
N TYR A 184 -9.97 -19.42 -9.62
CA TYR A 184 -11.16 -19.89 -8.89
C TYR A 184 -12.47 -19.70 -9.65
N VAL A 185 -12.59 -18.61 -10.42
CA VAL A 185 -13.78 -18.31 -11.24
C VAL A 185 -13.64 -18.78 -12.70
N GLU A 186 -12.64 -19.62 -13.00
CA GLU A 186 -12.40 -20.21 -14.32
C GLU A 186 -12.28 -19.17 -15.46
N SER A 187 -11.61 -18.05 -15.17
CA SER A 187 -11.44 -16.93 -16.11
C SER A 187 -10.30 -17.16 -17.11
N ASP A 188 -10.47 -16.76 -18.37
CA ASP A 188 -9.44 -16.89 -19.42
C ASP A 188 -8.23 -15.95 -19.23
N ILE A 189 -8.30 -14.98 -18.32
CA ILE A 189 -7.24 -13.97 -18.10
C ILE A 189 -6.27 -14.32 -16.97
N ILE A 190 -6.24 -15.57 -16.50
CA ILE A 190 -5.30 -16.07 -15.49
C ILE A 190 -3.84 -15.76 -15.87
N HIS A 191 -3.46 -16.05 -17.12
CA HIS A 191 -2.08 -15.84 -17.59
C HIS A 191 -1.67 -14.37 -17.63
N PHE A 192 -2.63 -13.47 -17.91
CA PHE A 192 -2.38 -12.03 -17.87
C PHE A 192 -2.02 -11.58 -16.47
N TYR A 193 -2.81 -11.98 -15.47
CA TYR A 193 -2.52 -11.63 -14.08
C TYR A 193 -1.26 -12.31 -13.56
N GLY A 194 -1.04 -13.59 -13.88
CA GLY A 194 0.15 -14.33 -13.47
C GLY A 194 1.43 -13.71 -14.03
N GLY A 195 1.41 -13.32 -15.32
CA GLY A 195 2.53 -12.63 -15.95
C GLY A 195 2.87 -11.30 -15.27
N TRP A 196 1.86 -10.48 -14.98
CA TRP A 196 2.05 -9.22 -14.26
C TRP A 196 2.48 -9.44 -12.80
N ALA A 197 1.96 -10.45 -12.11
CA ALA A 197 2.38 -10.80 -10.75
C ALA A 197 3.87 -11.14 -10.71
N ILE A 198 4.35 -11.96 -11.66
CA ILE A 198 5.77 -12.31 -11.79
C ILE A 198 6.60 -11.06 -12.11
N ALA A 199 6.19 -10.26 -13.10
CA ALA A 199 6.91 -9.05 -13.48
C ALA A 199 7.03 -8.06 -12.30
N LEU A 200 5.92 -7.75 -11.63
CA LEU A 200 5.88 -6.87 -10.47
C LEU A 200 6.73 -7.41 -9.31
N THR A 201 6.71 -8.73 -9.08
CA THR A 201 7.56 -9.37 -8.07
C THR A 201 9.04 -9.22 -8.40
N ALA A 202 9.42 -9.41 -9.67
CA ALA A 202 10.79 -9.22 -10.12
C ALA A 202 11.24 -7.76 -9.95
N PHE A 203 10.42 -6.79 -10.34
CA PHE A 203 10.72 -5.37 -10.12
C PHE A 203 10.81 -5.03 -8.63
N ALA A 204 9.88 -5.52 -7.81
CA ALA A 204 9.92 -5.34 -6.36
C ALA A 204 11.20 -5.93 -5.74
N PHE A 205 11.64 -7.10 -6.22
CA PHE A 205 12.90 -7.72 -5.79
C PHE A 205 14.11 -6.84 -6.14
N ILE A 206 14.15 -6.28 -7.35
CA ILE A 206 15.23 -5.39 -7.79
C ILE A 206 15.27 -4.13 -6.92
N THR A 207 14.13 -3.44 -6.74
CA THR A 207 14.07 -2.19 -5.96
C THR A 207 14.30 -2.42 -4.47
N ARG A 208 13.91 -3.59 -3.95
CA ARG A 208 14.19 -3.98 -2.57
C ARG A 208 15.67 -4.26 -2.38
N SER A 209 16.29 -5.00 -3.31
CA SER A 209 17.72 -5.27 -3.30
C SER A 209 18.53 -3.97 -3.39
N ALA A 210 18.14 -3.05 -4.27
CA ALA A 210 18.76 -1.73 -4.38
C ALA A 210 18.66 -0.93 -3.06
N SER A 211 17.51 -0.98 -2.36
CA SER A 211 17.34 -0.37 -1.04
C SER A 211 18.27 -0.99 0.01
N LEU A 212 18.42 -2.31 0.03
CA LEU A 212 19.32 -3.01 0.96
C LEU A 212 20.79 -2.71 0.67
N ILE A 213 21.22 -2.74 -0.60
CA ILE A 213 22.59 -2.37 -1.01
C ILE A 213 22.89 -0.91 -0.70
N ARG A 214 21.91 -0.02 -0.87
CA ARG A 214 22.05 1.38 -0.43
C ARG A 214 22.30 1.43 1.08
N ASN A 215 21.50 0.70 1.87
CA ASN A 215 21.57 0.74 3.33
C ASN A 215 22.93 0.26 3.86
N THR A 216 23.57 -0.72 3.22
CA THR A 216 24.94 -1.15 3.61
C THR A 216 26.02 -0.09 3.30
N LYS A 217 25.71 0.90 2.46
CA LYS A 217 26.65 1.96 2.02
C LYS A 217 26.30 3.33 2.60
N ILE A 218 25.33 3.44 3.51
CA ILE A 218 24.93 4.72 4.11
C ILE A 218 26.09 5.31 4.92
N LYS A 219 26.43 6.57 4.64
CA LYS A 219 27.28 7.39 5.50
C LYS A 219 26.39 8.23 6.41
N TYR A 220 26.27 7.83 7.68
CA TYR A 220 25.42 8.52 8.64
C TYR A 220 25.86 9.97 8.87
N LYS A 221 24.91 10.91 8.73
CA LYS A 221 25.12 12.35 8.95
C LYS A 221 25.55 12.71 10.37
N SER A 222 25.12 11.94 11.37
CA SER A 222 25.47 12.13 12.77
C SER A 222 26.18 10.90 13.33
N ASN A 223 27.18 11.17 14.16
CA ASN A 223 27.87 10.21 15.03
C ASN A 223 27.75 10.68 16.49
N LEU A 224 28.16 9.83 17.45
CA LEU A 224 28.12 10.13 18.89
C LEU A 224 28.71 11.51 19.23
N SER A 225 29.86 11.86 18.66
CA SER A 225 30.55 13.14 18.86
C SER A 225 29.69 14.33 18.42
N SER A 226 29.18 14.30 17.19
CA SER A 226 28.32 15.37 16.67
C SER A 226 26.98 15.46 17.40
N ALA A 227 26.43 14.33 17.88
CA ALA A 227 25.14 14.29 18.57
C ALA A 227 25.19 14.97 19.95
N ILE A 228 26.32 14.89 20.64
CA ILE A 228 26.53 15.52 21.95
C ILE A 228 27.38 16.80 21.90
N GLY A 229 27.78 17.24 20.70
CA GLY A 229 28.58 18.46 20.49
C GLY A 229 30.04 18.38 20.97
N ILE A 230 30.56 17.20 21.25
CA ILE A 230 31.92 17.01 21.77
C ILE A 230 32.90 16.77 20.61
N ARG A 231 33.95 17.59 20.49
CA ARG A 231 34.96 17.50 19.41
C ARG A 231 35.99 16.37 19.59
N HIS A 232 35.91 15.63 20.68
CA HIS A 232 36.84 14.53 20.98
C HIS A 232 36.60 13.35 20.02
N THR A 233 37.68 12.82 19.43
CA THR A 233 37.61 11.77 18.40
C THR A 233 37.31 10.38 18.94
N LYS A 234 37.55 10.15 20.23
CA LYS A 234 37.23 8.90 20.92
C LYS A 234 36.13 9.15 21.94
N ILE A 235 34.92 8.70 21.64
CA ILE A 235 33.77 8.75 22.53
C ILE A 235 33.24 7.33 22.66
N THR A 236 33.23 6.83 23.89
CA THR A 236 32.71 5.51 24.24
C THR A 236 31.50 5.70 25.13
N GLN A 237 30.36 5.16 24.74
CA GLN A 237 29.18 5.09 25.60
C GLN A 237 29.47 4.10 26.74
N LYS A 238 29.82 4.61 27.93
CA LYS A 238 30.11 3.77 29.12
C LYS A 238 28.84 3.29 29.83
N ALA A 239 27.78 4.07 29.77
CA ALA A 239 26.48 3.77 30.32
C ALA A 239 25.41 4.47 29.49
N GLN A 240 24.21 3.91 29.40
CA GLN A 240 23.10 4.54 28.68
C GLN A 240 22.39 5.66 29.48
N GLY A 241 22.82 5.90 30.72
CA GLY A 241 22.22 6.90 31.61
C GLY A 241 20.96 6.46 32.35
N SER A 242 20.46 5.23 32.13
CA SER A 242 19.43 4.62 32.98
C SER A 242 19.97 3.38 33.69
N MET A 243 19.70 3.27 35.00
CA MET A 243 20.12 2.16 35.86
C MET A 243 19.25 0.90 35.68
N GLY A 244 18.17 0.99 34.90
CA GLY A 244 17.26 -0.12 34.58
C GLY A 244 16.85 -0.13 33.11
N GLY A 245 16.18 -1.21 32.68
CA GLY A 245 15.65 -1.34 31.34
C GLY A 245 14.62 -0.26 31.02
N SER A 246 14.77 0.40 29.88
CA SER A 246 13.82 1.38 29.34
C SER A 246 13.06 0.80 28.15
N PHE A 247 11.97 1.46 27.74
CA PHE A 247 11.27 1.15 26.48
C PHE A 247 12.26 1.07 25.31
N ASN A 248 13.19 2.05 25.23
CA ASN A 248 14.15 2.11 24.14
C ASN A 248 15.12 0.92 24.12
N THR A 249 15.51 0.39 25.29
CA THR A 249 16.38 -0.79 25.35
C THR A 249 15.73 -2.08 24.91
N ARG A 250 14.41 -2.20 25.07
CA ARG A 250 13.67 -3.40 24.66
C ARG A 250 13.33 -3.36 23.17
N GLU A 251 13.00 -2.19 22.65
CA GLU A 251 12.50 -2.05 21.28
C GLU A 251 13.59 -1.82 20.22
N TYR A 252 14.68 -1.13 20.56
CA TYR A 252 15.67 -0.68 19.57
C TYR A 252 17.00 -1.44 19.56
N PHE A 253 17.25 -2.35 20.51
CA PHE A 253 18.47 -3.17 20.50
C PHE A 253 18.29 -4.46 19.70
N HIS A 254 19.31 -4.82 18.92
CA HIS A 254 19.40 -6.08 18.19
C HIS A 254 20.45 -6.96 18.86
N GLY A 255 20.00 -8.03 19.54
CA GLY A 255 20.88 -8.96 20.25
C GLY A 255 21.25 -8.47 21.66
N ALA A 256 20.43 -8.86 22.63
CA ALA A 256 20.88 -9.05 24.01
C ALA A 256 21.21 -10.53 24.19
#